data_AF-A0A7C1VRB0-F1
#
_entry.id   AF-A0A7C1VRB0-F1
#
_cell.length_a   1.000
_cell.length_b   1.000
_cell.length_c   1.000
_cell.angle_alpha   90.00
_cell.angle_beta   90.00
_cell.angle_gamma   90.00
#
_symmetry.space_group_name_H-M   'P 1'
#
loop_
_entity.id
_entity.type
_entity.pdbx_description
1 polymer ?
#
loop_
_entity_poly.entity_id
_entity_poly.type
_entity_poly.pdbx_seq_one_letter_code
_entity_poly.pdbx_strand_id
1 'polypeptide(L)'
;MKTKEQLNGLSLLPPKPDVCQECAGKHGPDEPHNKDSLYYQMQFWAKHGRWPTWEDAISHCKEHIKKMWREELTKLGVTIKKEKS
;
A
#
# COMPACT_ATOMS: atom_id res chain seq x y z
N MET A 1 9.02 -17.46 -17.07
CA MET A 1 9.30 -16.81 -15.77
C MET A 1 8.14 -17.12 -14.85
N LYS A 2 8.34 -17.82 -13.74
CA LYS A 2 7.30 -18.01 -12.72
C LYS A 2 7.44 -16.86 -11.72
N THR A 3 6.61 -15.84 -11.83
CA THR A 3 6.51 -14.76 -10.84
C THR A 3 5.89 -15.35 -9.57
N LYS A 4 6.40 -14.94 -8.41
CA LYS A 4 6.02 -15.45 -7.07
C LYS A 4 4.62 -14.95 -6.65
N GLU A 5 3.59 -15.25 -7.43
CA GLU A 5 2.23 -14.73 -7.24
C GLU A 5 1.24 -15.83 -6.84
N GLN A 6 1.70 -16.85 -6.12
CA GLN A 6 0.83 -17.94 -5.66
C GLN A 6 0.63 -17.84 -4.16
N LEU A 7 -0.37 -17.06 -3.76
CA LEU A 7 -0.95 -17.11 -2.43
C LEU A 7 -1.87 -18.34 -2.38
N ASN A 8 -1.31 -19.54 -2.17
CA ASN A 8 -2.00 -20.83 -2.00
C ASN A 8 -3.44 -20.87 -2.58
N GLY A 9 -3.56 -20.86 -3.91
CA GLY A 9 -4.83 -20.98 -4.62
C GLY A 9 -5.51 -19.67 -5.05
N LEU A 10 -5.09 -18.51 -4.53
CA LEU A 10 -5.52 -17.18 -4.99
C LEU A 10 -4.49 -16.57 -5.95
N SER A 11 -4.99 -16.06 -7.07
CA SER A 11 -4.22 -15.25 -8.03
C SER A 11 -4.83 -13.85 -8.10
N LEU A 12 -4.00 -12.82 -7.94
CA LEU A 12 -4.43 -11.43 -8.10
C LEU A 12 -4.41 -11.10 -9.59
N LEU A 13 -5.53 -10.61 -10.13
CA LEU A 13 -5.57 -10.12 -11.50
C LEU A 13 -4.75 -8.84 -11.62
N PRO A 14 -4.11 -8.59 -12.79
CA PRO A 14 -3.37 -7.35 -12.99
C PRO A 14 -4.30 -6.13 -12.88
N PRO A 15 -3.79 -4.98 -12.42
CA PRO A 15 -4.55 -3.75 -12.39
C PRO A 15 -4.81 -3.27 -13.82
N LYS A 16 -5.83 -2.42 -13.99
CA LYS A 16 -6.07 -1.79 -15.31
C LYS A 16 -4.87 -0.92 -15.70
N PRO A 17 -4.58 -0.73 -17.00
CA PRO A 17 -3.43 0.06 -17.43
C PRO A 17 -3.47 1.54 -17.00
N ASP A 18 -4.65 2.09 -16.74
CA ASP A 18 -4.90 3.51 -16.47
C ASP A 18 -4.99 3.86 -14.97
N VAL A 19 -4.72 2.89 -14.09
CA VAL A 19 -4.74 3.09 -12.63
C VAL A 19 -3.36 2.81 -12.02
N CYS A 20 -3.22 3.02 -10.71
CA CYS A 20 -2.00 2.68 -10.00
C CYS A 20 -1.69 1.17 -10.15
N GLN A 21 -0.47 0.86 -10.59
CA GLN A 21 -0.03 -0.53 -10.80
C GLN A 21 0.31 -1.27 -9.50
N GLU A 22 0.37 -0.58 -8.36
CA GLU A 22 0.61 -1.21 -7.04
C GLU A 22 -0.68 -1.43 -6.22
N CYS A 23 -1.65 -0.52 -6.30
CA CYS A 23 -2.87 -0.59 -5.48
C CYS A 23 -4.17 -0.74 -6.28
N ALA A 24 -4.13 -0.71 -7.62
CA ALA A 24 -5.28 -0.67 -8.53
C ALA A 24 -6.24 0.53 -8.34
N GLY A 25 -5.89 1.47 -7.47
CA GLY A 25 -6.66 2.70 -7.22
C GLY A 25 -6.36 3.79 -8.25
N LYS A 26 -7.35 4.66 -8.49
CA LYS A 26 -7.17 5.88 -9.28
C LYS A 26 -6.74 7.00 -8.35
N HIS A 27 -5.46 7.36 -8.41
CA HIS A 27 -4.87 8.45 -7.62
C HIS A 27 -3.67 9.06 -8.37
N GLY A 28 -3.31 10.29 -8.03
CA GLY A 28 -2.14 10.98 -8.56
C GLY A 28 -0.82 10.41 -8.01
N PRO A 29 0.33 10.73 -8.64
CA PRO A 29 1.62 10.16 -8.25
C PRO A 29 2.07 10.49 -6.81
N ASP A 30 1.67 11.64 -6.28
CA ASP A 30 2.02 12.08 -4.93
C ASP A 30 0.96 11.69 -3.89
N GLU A 31 -0.16 11.10 -4.30
CA GLU A 31 -1.23 10.66 -3.40
C GLU A 31 -0.91 9.28 -2.83
N PRO A 32 -1.24 9.03 -1.55
CA PRO A 32 -0.89 7.77 -0.90
C PRO A 32 -1.73 6.62 -1.41
N HIS A 33 -1.24 5.40 -1.20
CA HIS A 33 -2.07 4.22 -1.31
C HIS A 33 -3.04 4.15 -0.13
N ASN A 34 -4.19 3.51 -0.33
CA ASN A 34 -5.07 3.15 0.78
C ASN A 34 -4.55 1.85 1.42
N LYS A 35 -3.95 1.93 2.62
CA LYS A 35 -3.46 0.77 3.39
C LYS A 35 -4.53 -0.31 3.60
N ASP A 36 -5.80 0.09 3.67
CA ASP A 36 -6.93 -0.79 3.94
C ASP A 36 -7.60 -1.32 2.67
N SER A 37 -7.11 -0.97 1.48
CA SER A 37 -7.55 -1.58 0.23
C SER A 37 -7.10 -3.04 0.16
N LEU A 38 -8.05 -3.96 -0.04
CA LEU A 38 -7.76 -5.39 -0.17
C LEU A 38 -6.74 -5.67 -1.28
N TYR A 39 -6.89 -5.00 -2.43
CA TYR A 39 -5.96 -5.19 -3.56
C TYR A 39 -4.53 -4.82 -3.13
N TYR A 40 -4.36 -3.65 -2.50
CA TYR A 40 -3.05 -3.19 -2.04
C TYR A 40 -2.46 -4.12 -0.98
N GLN A 41 -3.26 -4.56 -0.01
CA GLN A 41 -2.82 -5.51 1.02
C GLN A 41 -2.31 -6.82 0.43
N MET A 42 -3.08 -7.41 -0.51
CA MET A 42 -2.72 -8.67 -1.16
C MET A 42 -1.50 -8.52 -2.07
N GLN A 43 -1.43 -7.44 -2.85
CA GLN A 43 -0.29 -7.14 -3.71
C GLN A 43 0.98 -6.93 -2.88
N PHE A 44 0.89 -6.18 -1.78
CA PHE A 44 2.00 -5.91 -0.88
C PHE A 44 2.46 -7.18 -0.17
N TRP A 45 1.53 -8.01 0.32
CA TRP A 45 1.85 -9.30 0.91
C TRP A 45 2.54 -10.23 -0.08
N ALA A 46 2.05 -10.34 -1.32
CA ALA A 46 2.69 -11.16 -2.36
C ALA A 46 4.14 -10.71 -2.65
N LYS A 47 4.39 -9.39 -2.59
CA LYS A 47 5.71 -8.79 -2.86
C LYS A 47 6.67 -8.84 -1.65
N HIS A 48 6.16 -8.67 -0.44
CA HIS A 48 6.96 -8.43 0.76
C HIS A 48 6.82 -9.48 1.87
N GLY A 49 5.84 -10.37 1.80
CA GLY A 49 5.58 -11.41 2.80
C GLY A 49 5.04 -10.88 4.14
N ARG A 50 4.51 -9.66 4.18
CA ARG A 50 3.88 -9.04 5.36
C ARG A 50 2.75 -8.11 4.95
N TRP A 51 1.90 -7.73 5.90
CA TRP A 51 0.86 -6.71 5.65
C TRP A 51 1.46 -5.30 5.62
N PRO A 52 0.90 -4.40 4.79
CA PRO A 52 1.37 -3.01 4.71
C PRO A 52 0.98 -2.21 5.94
N THR A 53 1.84 -1.25 6.31
CA THR A 53 1.57 -0.18 7.27
C THR A 53 1.16 1.10 6.56
N TRP A 54 0.67 2.11 7.29
CA TRP A 54 0.39 3.41 6.69
C TRP A 54 1.68 4.10 6.24
N GLU A 55 2.81 3.81 6.90
CA GLU A 55 4.13 4.29 6.49
C GLU A 55 4.55 3.71 5.13
N ASP A 56 4.21 2.45 4.84
CA ASP A 56 4.44 1.86 3.52
C ASP A 56 3.55 2.52 2.45
N ALA A 57 2.28 2.75 2.79
CA ALA A 57 1.28 3.34 1.89
C ALA A 57 1.58 4.79 1.47
N ILE A 58 2.34 5.53 2.30
CA ILE A 58 2.79 6.90 2.00
C ILE A 58 4.26 6.96 1.56
N SER A 59 4.95 5.83 1.42
CA SER A 59 6.42 5.80 1.25
C SER A 59 6.91 6.48 -0.03
N HIS A 60 6.11 6.43 -1.10
CA HIS A 60 6.41 7.09 -2.39
C HIS A 60 6.01 8.57 -2.43
N CYS A 61 5.22 9.05 -1.46
CA CYS A 61 4.79 10.44 -1.43
C CYS A 61 5.97 11.41 -1.18
N LYS A 62 5.79 12.67 -1.59
CA LYS A 62 6.71 13.76 -1.21
C LYS A 62 6.75 13.96 0.31
N GLU A 63 7.86 14.46 0.84
CA GLU A 63 8.06 14.61 2.29
C GLU A 63 7.00 15.47 2.99
N HIS A 64 6.55 16.56 2.36
CA HIS A 64 5.48 17.39 2.93
C HIS A 64 4.13 16.65 2.96
N ILE A 65 3.83 15.82 1.96
CA ILE A 65 2.64 14.97 1.93
C ILE A 65 2.72 13.90 3.02
N LYS A 66 3.87 13.22 3.15
CA LYS A 66 4.11 12.25 4.24
C LYS A 66 3.87 12.88 5.60
N LYS A 67 4.40 14.10 5.83
CA LYS A 67 4.21 14.83 7.08
C LYS A 67 2.73 15.10 7.36
N MET A 68 1.99 15.63 6.37
CA MET A 68 0.55 15.89 6.52
C MET A 68 -0.22 14.61 6.83
N TRP A 69 0.02 13.52 6.10
CA TRP A 69 -0.65 12.24 6.36
C TRP A 69 -0.31 11.67 7.73
N ARG A 70 0.94 11.78 8.18
CA ARG A 70 1.32 11.34 9.53
C ARG A 70 0.57 12.12 10.60
N GLU A 71 0.44 13.43 10.45
CA GLU A 71 -0.29 14.28 11.37
C GLU A 71 -1.79 13.94 11.39
N GLU A 72 -2.43 13.83 10.23
CA GLU A 72 -3.87 13.53 10.12
C GLU A 72 -4.20 12.12 10.65
N LEU A 73 -3.43 11.10 10.27
CA LEU A 73 -3.63 9.74 10.78
C LEU A 73 -3.41 9.66 12.30
N THR A 74 -2.45 10.41 12.84
CA THR A 74 -2.25 10.50 14.30
C THR A 74 -3.45 11.16 14.99
N LYS A 75 -4.02 12.23 14.42
CA LYS A 75 -5.25 12.87 14.94
C LYS A 75 -6.44 11.90 14.94
N LEU A 76 -6.50 11.00 13.96
CA LEU A 76 -7.51 9.95 13.86
C LEU A 76 -7.24 8.75 14.78
N GLY A 77 -6.17 8.78 15.59
CA GLY A 77 -5.82 7.68 16.51
C GLY A 77 -5.15 6.48 15.83
N VAL A 78 -4.74 6.62 14.57
CA VAL A 78 -4.07 5.56 13.81
C VAL A 78 -2.59 5.52 14.17
N THR A 79 -2.08 4.36 14.59
CA THR A 79 -0.65 4.16 14.85
C THR A 79 0.10 3.93 13.55
N ILE A 80 1.06 4.80 13.23
CA ILE A 80 1.84 4.77 11.97
C ILE A 80 3.23 4.12 12.17
N LYS A 81 3.57 3.74 13.40
CA LYS A 81 4.86 3.11 13.71
C LYS A 81 4.90 1.69 13.13
N LYS A 82 6.06 1.29 12.59
CA LYS A 82 6.36 -0.13 12.34
C LYS A 82 6.25 -0.89 13.65
N GLU A 83 5.37 -1.88 13.73
CA GLU A 83 5.43 -2.87 14.80
C GLU A 83 6.81 -3.53 14.73
N LYS A 84 7.52 -3.55 15.86
CA LYS A 84 8.83 -4.18 15.94
C LYS A 84 8.63 -5.68 15.71
N SER A 85 9.27 -6.19 14.65
CA SER A 85 9.43 -7.63 14.44
C SER A 85 10.34 -8.24 15.49
#